data_AF-A0A941CGK2-F1
#
_entry.id   AF-A0A941CGK2-F1
#
_cell.length_a   1.000
_cell.length_b   1.000
_cell.length_c   1.000
_cell.angle_alpha   90.00
_cell.angle_beta   90.00
_cell.angle_gamma   90.00
#
_symmetry.space_group_name_H-M   'P 1'
#
loop_
_entity.id
_entity.type
_entity.pdbx_description
1 polymer ?
#
loop_
_entity_poly.entity_id
_entity_poly.type
_entity_poly.pdbx_seq_one_letter_code
_entity_poly.pdbx_strand_id
1 'polypeptide(L)'
;MRILITSFMILSIVSSFAQKNDSLVYGFGENLKVYKTQESKTFKIKKNDKKVIFKNLKFIEPLGEYLQVLDKNNIAFYIDSKGNKKEKVNINLELCGTVPNYIYQIIEKKGKYYLTENENFYDYEDKIPPKIIDSIGIKGIEKINFPNNQRKIEFDENTFIFNHTKVFPNAIIIKKGKKQGVLYGNDLKYFDEVTYDSGLLKVRINNEYGYYGITEVKYKELEEFTFGLAKFKTTDNRIGYVDSNGNEYYK
;
A
#
# COMPACT_ATOMS: atom_id res chain seq x y z
N MET A 1 -57.38 -18.18 57.38
CA MET A 1 -56.28 -18.89 56.71
C MET A 1 -55.85 -18.05 55.51
N ARG A 2 -54.75 -17.28 55.64
CA ARG A 2 -54.23 -16.38 54.59
C ARG A 2 -53.29 -17.18 53.69
N ILE A 3 -53.57 -17.26 52.40
CA ILE A 3 -52.66 -17.83 51.40
C ILE A 3 -51.89 -16.64 50.80
N LEU A 4 -50.60 -16.53 51.14
CA LEU A 4 -49.66 -15.65 50.45
C LEU A 4 -49.31 -16.30 49.11
N ILE A 5 -49.66 -15.65 47.99
CA ILE A 5 -49.17 -16.01 46.67
C ILE A 5 -47.94 -15.15 46.40
N THR A 6 -46.75 -15.71 46.63
CA THR A 6 -45.47 -15.09 46.27
C THR A 6 -45.22 -15.35 44.78
N SER A 7 -45.51 -14.35 43.94
CA SER A 7 -45.20 -14.41 42.51
C SER A 7 -43.69 -14.21 42.30
N PHE A 8 -42.98 -15.29 41.97
CA PHE A 8 -41.56 -15.26 41.62
C PHE A 8 -41.42 -14.73 40.17
N MET A 9 -41.06 -13.46 40.03
CA MET A 9 -40.77 -12.87 38.72
C MET A 9 -39.37 -13.32 38.27
N ILE A 10 -39.31 -14.37 37.44
CA ILE A 10 -38.07 -14.80 36.79
C ILE A 10 -37.76 -13.75 35.71
N LEU A 11 -36.88 -12.81 36.05
CA LEU A 11 -36.31 -11.86 35.11
C LEU A 11 -35.29 -12.62 34.24
N SER A 12 -35.74 -13.15 33.10
CA SER A 12 -34.86 -13.67 32.06
C SER A 12 -34.09 -12.51 31.45
N ILE A 13 -32.89 -12.26 31.99
CA ILE A 13 -31.89 -11.42 31.33
C ILE A 13 -31.47 -12.16 30.07
N VAL A 14 -32.14 -11.86 28.96
CA VAL A 14 -31.64 -12.20 27.64
C VAL A 14 -30.44 -11.28 27.43
N SER A 15 -29.25 -11.73 27.83
CA SER A 15 -28.01 -11.17 27.31
C SER A 15 -28.00 -11.49 25.82
N SER A 16 -28.58 -10.58 25.05
CA SER A 16 -28.31 -10.46 23.63
C SER A 16 -26.82 -10.18 23.49
N PHE A 17 -26.00 -11.24 23.49
CA PHE A 17 -24.71 -11.19 22.86
C PHE A 17 -25.01 -10.75 21.44
N ALA A 18 -24.79 -9.46 21.16
CA ALA A 18 -24.69 -8.98 19.80
C ALA A 18 -23.65 -9.89 19.14
N GLN A 19 -24.09 -10.83 18.31
CA GLN A 19 -23.19 -11.58 17.44
C GLN A 19 -22.54 -10.51 16.56
N LYS A 20 -21.32 -10.12 16.92
CA LYS A 20 -20.49 -9.28 16.08
C LYS A 20 -20.17 -10.14 14.87
N ASN A 21 -21.02 -10.02 13.86
CA ASN A 21 -20.94 -10.82 12.66
C ASN A 21 -19.61 -10.52 11.96
N ASP A 22 -18.90 -11.57 11.56
CA ASP A 22 -17.76 -11.38 10.67
C ASP A 22 -18.24 -10.71 9.39
N SER A 23 -17.48 -9.74 8.89
CA SER A 23 -17.81 -9.10 7.62
C SER A 23 -17.15 -9.87 6.48
N LEU A 24 -17.94 -10.27 5.48
CA LEU A 24 -17.39 -10.72 4.20
C LEU A 24 -16.59 -9.57 3.58
N VAL A 25 -15.34 -9.82 3.24
CA VAL A 25 -14.43 -8.82 2.64
C VAL A 25 -14.29 -9.07 1.15
N TYR A 26 -14.11 -10.33 0.76
CA TYR A 26 -13.74 -10.68 -0.61
C TYR A 26 -14.16 -12.11 -0.95
N GLY A 27 -14.71 -12.30 -2.14
CA GLY A 27 -14.95 -13.62 -2.75
C GLY A 27 -13.86 -13.90 -3.78
N PHE A 28 -13.38 -15.14 -3.85
CA PHE A 28 -12.22 -15.50 -4.66
C PHE A 28 -12.26 -16.97 -5.08
N GLY A 29 -11.76 -17.25 -6.29
CA GLY A 29 -11.54 -18.61 -6.78
C GLY A 29 -12.77 -19.53 -6.71
N GLU A 30 -12.51 -20.82 -6.48
CA GLU A 30 -13.54 -21.88 -6.42
C GLU A 30 -14.28 -21.85 -5.07
N ASN A 31 -15.15 -20.85 -4.92
CA ASN A 31 -16.01 -20.62 -3.75
C ASN A 31 -15.25 -20.37 -2.44
N LEU A 32 -14.13 -19.66 -2.50
CA LEU A 32 -13.45 -19.15 -1.32
C LEU A 32 -14.00 -17.79 -0.94
N LYS A 33 -14.16 -17.56 0.35
CA LYS A 33 -14.59 -16.27 0.90
C LYS A 33 -13.73 -15.88 2.08
N VAL A 34 -13.24 -14.65 2.03
CA VAL A 34 -12.46 -14.00 3.06
C VAL A 34 -13.39 -13.24 3.99
N TYR A 35 -13.30 -13.53 5.27
CA TYR A 35 -14.05 -12.85 6.32
C TYR A 35 -13.08 -12.14 7.26
N LYS A 36 -13.40 -10.90 7.62
CA LYS A 36 -12.70 -10.16 8.66
C LYS A 36 -13.42 -10.34 9.98
N THR A 37 -12.71 -10.89 10.95
CA THR A 37 -13.16 -11.04 12.33
C THR A 37 -13.00 -9.70 13.04
N GLN A 38 -14.11 -9.05 13.38
CA GLN A 38 -14.10 -7.68 13.92
C GLN A 38 -13.40 -7.57 15.28
N GLU A 39 -13.49 -8.61 16.12
CA GLU A 39 -12.89 -8.61 17.46
C GLU A 39 -11.36 -8.67 17.43
N SER A 40 -10.80 -9.57 16.64
CA SER A 40 -9.35 -9.79 16.57
C SER A 40 -8.67 -8.97 15.47
N LYS A 41 -9.43 -8.27 14.62
CA LYS A 41 -8.95 -7.62 13.38
C LYS A 41 -8.16 -8.58 12.47
N THR A 42 -8.40 -9.90 12.59
CA THR A 42 -7.78 -10.92 11.75
C THR A 42 -8.74 -11.40 10.69
N PHE A 43 -8.23 -12.19 9.75
CA PHE A 43 -9.01 -12.77 8.67
C PHE A 43 -9.09 -14.29 8.80
N LYS A 44 -10.16 -14.83 8.22
CA LYS A 44 -10.35 -16.27 7.98
C LYS A 44 -10.87 -16.51 6.58
N ILE A 45 -10.56 -17.67 6.03
CA ILE A 45 -10.99 -18.07 4.69
C ILE A 45 -11.87 -19.30 4.81
N LYS A 46 -13.06 -19.24 4.23
CA LYS A 46 -14.00 -20.36 4.14
C LYS A 46 -14.13 -20.85 2.70
N LYS A 47 -14.21 -22.17 2.51
CA LYS A 47 -14.60 -22.80 1.24
C LYS A 47 -16.06 -23.24 1.31
N ASN A 48 -16.82 -22.93 0.25
CA ASN A 48 -18.26 -23.25 0.11
C ASN A 48 -19.11 -22.78 1.30
N ASP A 49 -18.78 -21.63 1.90
CA ASP A 49 -19.40 -21.06 3.12
C ASP A 49 -19.38 -21.92 4.39
N LYS A 50 -18.88 -23.15 4.31
CA LYS A 50 -18.98 -24.16 5.38
C LYS A 50 -17.63 -24.39 6.07
N LYS A 51 -16.58 -24.67 5.29
CA LYS A 51 -15.30 -25.15 5.83
C LYS A 51 -14.30 -24.00 5.98
N VAL A 52 -13.91 -23.67 7.21
CA VAL A 52 -12.78 -22.78 7.46
C VAL A 52 -11.48 -23.52 7.08
N ILE A 53 -10.74 -22.98 6.12
CA ILE A 53 -9.47 -23.55 5.65
C ILE A 53 -8.25 -22.78 6.18
N PHE A 54 -8.42 -21.48 6.47
CA PHE A 54 -7.41 -20.65 7.13
C PHE A 54 -8.08 -19.77 8.19
N LYS A 55 -7.39 -19.53 9.31
CA LYS A 55 -7.88 -18.73 10.45
C LYS A 55 -6.75 -17.88 11.03
N ASN A 56 -7.13 -16.79 11.70
CA ASN A 56 -6.20 -15.88 12.40
C ASN A 56 -5.09 -15.34 11.48
N LEU A 57 -5.42 -15.07 10.22
CA LEU A 57 -4.51 -14.39 9.31
C LEU A 57 -4.44 -12.91 9.70
N LYS A 58 -3.24 -12.35 9.82
CA LYS A 58 -3.02 -10.94 10.18
C LYS A 58 -3.20 -10.02 8.97
N PHE A 59 -2.91 -10.51 7.77
CA PHE A 59 -2.92 -9.76 6.52
C PHE A 59 -3.45 -10.63 5.38
N ILE A 60 -4.15 -10.00 4.43
CA ILE A 60 -4.59 -10.58 3.15
C ILE A 60 -4.53 -9.50 2.07
N GLU A 61 -3.89 -9.81 0.95
CA GLU A 61 -3.86 -8.99 -0.26
C GLU A 61 -4.28 -9.84 -1.47
N PRO A 62 -5.29 -9.42 -2.25
CA PRO A 62 -5.63 -10.05 -3.52
C PRO A 62 -4.56 -9.79 -4.59
N LEU A 63 -4.12 -10.85 -5.28
CA LEU A 63 -3.10 -10.79 -6.33
C LEU A 63 -3.53 -11.63 -7.54
N GLY A 64 -4.57 -11.18 -8.25
CA GLY A 64 -5.15 -11.92 -9.37
C GLY A 64 -5.70 -13.28 -8.93
N GLU A 65 -5.08 -14.37 -9.40
CA GLU A 65 -5.44 -15.76 -9.05
C GLU A 65 -4.87 -16.25 -7.71
N TYR A 66 -4.29 -15.35 -6.91
CA TYR A 66 -3.72 -15.67 -5.61
C TYR A 66 -4.18 -14.69 -4.53
N LEU A 67 -4.03 -15.10 -3.28
CA LEU A 67 -3.99 -14.21 -2.12
C LEU A 67 -2.60 -14.26 -1.51
N GLN A 68 -1.94 -13.13 -1.29
CA GLN A 68 -0.82 -13.07 -0.34
C GLN A 68 -1.38 -12.92 1.07
N VAL A 69 -0.86 -13.71 2.00
CA VAL A 69 -1.34 -13.70 3.39
C VAL A 69 -0.19 -13.71 4.38
N LEU A 70 -0.45 -13.19 5.57
CA LEU A 70 0.42 -13.33 6.74
C LEU A 70 -0.34 -14.08 7.83
N ASP A 71 0.20 -15.19 8.32
CA ASP A 71 -0.46 -15.94 9.40
C ASP A 71 -0.18 -15.38 10.79
N LYS A 72 -0.75 -16.04 11.81
CA LYS A 72 -0.59 -15.68 13.22
C LYS A 72 0.87 -15.65 13.69
N ASN A 73 1.77 -16.38 13.02
CA ASN A 73 3.19 -16.53 13.35
C ASN A 73 4.08 -15.65 12.46
N ASN A 74 3.49 -14.73 11.69
CA ASN A 74 4.17 -13.89 10.71
C ASN A 74 4.88 -14.68 9.60
N ILE A 75 4.32 -15.82 9.20
CA ILE A 75 4.80 -16.53 8.02
C ILE A 75 3.98 -16.05 6.83
N ALA A 76 4.66 -15.37 5.90
CA ALA A 76 4.08 -14.95 4.64
C ALA A 76 3.99 -16.14 3.66
N PHE A 77 2.87 -16.29 2.97
CA PHE A 77 2.69 -17.27 1.89
C PHE A 77 1.53 -16.86 0.99
N TYR A 78 1.29 -17.66 -0.05
CA TYR A 78 0.22 -17.42 -1.02
C TYR A 78 -0.82 -18.53 -0.98
N ILE A 79 -2.05 -18.20 -1.37
CA ILE A 79 -3.15 -19.16 -1.50
C ILE A 79 -3.69 -19.07 -2.92
N ASP A 80 -3.73 -20.19 -3.63
CA ASP A 80 -4.30 -20.26 -4.98
C ASP A 80 -5.83 -20.25 -4.97
N SER A 81 -6.44 -20.08 -6.16
CA SER A 81 -7.89 -20.06 -6.37
C SER A 81 -8.63 -21.33 -5.88
N LYS A 82 -7.93 -22.43 -5.64
CA LYS A 82 -8.50 -23.70 -5.14
C LYS A 82 -8.40 -23.83 -3.61
N GLY A 83 -7.59 -22.98 -2.98
CA GLY A 83 -7.37 -22.90 -1.55
C GLY A 83 -6.08 -23.58 -1.08
N ASN A 84 -5.14 -23.88 -1.99
CA ASN A 84 -3.87 -24.51 -1.64
C ASN A 84 -2.81 -23.46 -1.30
N LYS A 85 -2.00 -23.75 -0.29
CA LYS A 85 -0.84 -22.94 0.07
C LYS A 85 0.26 -23.05 -1.00
N LYS A 86 0.88 -21.92 -1.34
CA LYS A 86 2.03 -21.79 -2.24
C LYS A 86 3.10 -20.92 -1.57
N GLU A 87 4.36 -21.24 -1.78
CA GLU A 87 5.49 -20.46 -1.23
C GLU A 87 5.92 -19.32 -2.16
N LYS A 88 5.80 -19.55 -3.47
CA LYS A 88 6.11 -18.59 -4.52
C LYS A 88 5.02 -18.63 -5.58
N VAL A 89 4.82 -17.49 -6.21
CA VAL A 89 3.85 -17.30 -7.28
C VAL A 89 4.48 -16.44 -8.36
N ASN A 90 4.07 -16.65 -9.59
CA ASN A 90 4.34 -15.73 -10.68
C ASN A 90 3.01 -15.08 -11.04
N ILE A 91 2.93 -13.76 -10.92
CA ILE A 91 1.68 -13.02 -11.06
C ILE A 91 1.84 -12.13 -12.29
N ASN A 92 0.95 -12.33 -13.25
CA ASN A 92 0.79 -11.40 -14.37
C ASN A 92 -0.47 -10.57 -14.09
N LEU A 93 -0.29 -9.32 -13.67
CA LEU A 93 -1.39 -8.39 -13.48
C LEU A 93 -1.65 -7.66 -14.80
N GLU A 94 -2.56 -8.20 -15.61
CA GLU A 94 -3.05 -7.48 -16.78
C GLU A 94 -4.17 -6.54 -16.36
N LEU A 95 -3.87 -5.24 -16.31
CA LEU A 95 -4.89 -4.21 -16.16
C LEU A 95 -5.44 -3.89 -17.56
N CYS A 96 -6.68 -4.28 -17.81
CA CYS A 96 -7.37 -3.99 -19.06
C CYS A 96 -8.30 -2.79 -18.89
N GLY A 97 -8.20 -1.83 -19.79
CA GLY A 97 -9.04 -0.64 -19.78
C GLY A 97 -8.46 0.49 -20.61
N THR A 98 -9.33 1.34 -21.13
CA THR A 98 -8.93 2.60 -21.75
C THR A 98 -8.69 3.61 -20.64
N VAL A 99 -7.43 3.88 -20.31
CA VAL A 99 -7.03 4.81 -19.26
C VAL A 99 -6.32 6.03 -19.84
N PRO A 100 -6.41 7.20 -19.19
CA PRO A 100 -5.62 8.38 -19.55
C PRO A 100 -4.12 8.08 -19.54
N ASN A 101 -3.40 8.73 -20.44
CA ASN A 101 -1.94 8.72 -20.48
C ASN A 101 -1.42 10.10 -20.11
N TYR A 102 -0.37 10.11 -19.31
CA TYR A 102 0.23 11.34 -18.81
C TYR A 102 1.69 11.45 -19.23
N ILE A 103 2.05 12.64 -19.67
CA ILE A 103 3.43 13.06 -19.88
C ILE A 103 3.77 14.11 -18.84
N TYR A 104 4.76 13.81 -18.01
CA TYR A 104 5.28 14.74 -17.02
C TYR A 104 6.66 15.21 -17.44
N GLN A 105 6.94 16.51 -17.29
CA GLN A 105 8.24 17.11 -17.65
C GLN A 105 8.74 18.12 -16.63
N ILE A 106 10.06 18.19 -16.48
CA ILE A 106 10.76 19.18 -15.66
C ILE A 106 11.42 20.19 -16.59
N ILE A 107 10.89 21.41 -16.63
CA ILE A 107 11.33 22.48 -17.54
C ILE A 107 12.08 23.55 -16.74
N GLU A 108 13.24 23.97 -17.22
CA GLU A 108 14.01 25.08 -16.62
C GLU A 108 13.70 26.39 -17.35
N LYS A 109 13.25 27.42 -16.61
CA LYS A 109 12.97 28.75 -17.18
C LYS A 109 13.10 29.84 -16.13
N LYS A 110 13.80 30.93 -16.46
CA LYS A 110 13.92 32.14 -15.61
C LYS A 110 14.35 31.83 -14.15
N GLY A 111 15.34 30.96 -13.97
CA GLY A 111 15.86 30.62 -12.64
C GLY A 111 14.95 29.74 -11.78
N LYS A 112 13.98 29.04 -12.41
CA LYS A 112 13.11 28.07 -11.75
C LYS A 112 12.99 26.79 -12.58
N TYR A 113 12.78 25.68 -11.91
CA TYR A 113 12.23 24.46 -12.48
C TYR A 113 10.71 24.49 -12.36
N TYR A 114 10.02 24.05 -13.41
CA TYR A 114 8.57 23.87 -13.46
C TYR A 114 8.29 22.40 -13.74
N LEU A 115 7.36 21.84 -12.97
CA LEU A 115 6.78 20.54 -13.25
C LEU A 115 5.53 20.76 -14.10
N THR A 116 5.50 20.15 -15.28
CA THR A 116 4.32 20.16 -16.15
C THR A 116 3.70 18.79 -16.26
N GLU A 117 2.38 18.76 -16.36
CA GLU A 117 1.53 17.60 -16.63
C GLU A 117 0.82 17.83 -17.97
N ASN A 118 0.82 16.81 -18.83
CA ASN A 118 0.02 16.77 -20.04
C ASN A 118 -0.73 15.43 -20.11
N GLU A 119 -2.05 15.47 -20.19
CA GLU A 119 -2.87 14.28 -20.48
C GLU A 119 -3.07 14.25 -22.00
N ASN A 120 -2.54 13.23 -22.67
CA ASN A 120 -2.46 13.21 -24.13
C ASN A 120 -3.29 12.10 -24.79
N PHE A 121 -3.99 11.28 -24.01
CA PHE A 121 -4.79 10.19 -24.56
C PHE A 121 -6.13 10.69 -25.08
N TYR A 122 -6.79 11.62 -24.38
CA TYR A 122 -8.08 12.18 -24.81
C TYR A 122 -7.95 13.53 -25.54
N ASP A 123 -6.75 14.12 -25.55
CA ASP A 123 -6.44 15.34 -26.30
C ASP A 123 -6.03 15.03 -27.75
N TYR A 124 -7.02 14.73 -28.57
CA TYR A 124 -6.81 14.51 -30.01
C TYR A 124 -6.20 15.76 -30.66
N GLU A 125 -5.00 15.59 -31.24
CA GLU A 125 -4.18 16.63 -31.90
C GLU A 125 -3.37 17.54 -30.95
N ASP A 126 -3.15 17.15 -29.68
CA ASP A 126 -2.31 17.89 -28.71
C ASP A 126 -2.68 19.38 -28.59
N LYS A 127 -3.99 19.68 -28.55
CA LYS A 127 -4.53 21.05 -28.54
C LYS A 127 -4.48 21.69 -27.16
N ILE A 128 -4.45 20.89 -26.10
CA ILE A 128 -4.43 21.34 -24.72
C ILE A 128 -2.95 21.52 -24.32
N PRO A 129 -2.53 22.74 -23.96
CA PRO A 129 -1.16 22.96 -23.53
C PRO A 129 -0.88 22.30 -22.17
N PRO A 130 0.36 21.81 -21.93
CA PRO A 130 0.73 21.25 -20.65
C PRO A 130 0.49 22.20 -19.47
N LYS A 131 -0.11 21.68 -18.40
CA LYS A 131 -0.40 22.42 -17.17
C LYS A 131 0.83 22.44 -16.28
N ILE A 132 1.18 23.60 -15.73
CA ILE A 132 2.16 23.69 -14.64
C ILE A 132 1.49 23.25 -13.34
N ILE A 133 2.04 22.24 -12.68
CA ILE A 133 1.49 21.67 -11.44
C ILE A 133 2.35 21.93 -10.21
N ASP A 134 3.64 22.24 -10.39
CA ASP A 134 4.56 22.61 -9.30
C ASP A 134 5.73 23.46 -9.84
N SER A 135 6.45 24.16 -8.96
CA SER A 135 7.68 24.88 -9.31
C SER A 135 8.64 25.02 -8.14
N ILE A 136 9.94 25.01 -8.44
CA ILE A 136 11.00 25.18 -7.43
C ILE A 136 12.14 26.07 -7.97
N GLY A 137 12.70 26.92 -7.12
CA GLY A 137 13.86 27.75 -7.50
C GLY A 137 15.13 26.91 -7.69
N ILE A 138 15.98 27.28 -8.65
CA ILE A 138 17.19 26.50 -9.00
C ILE A 138 18.32 26.58 -7.94
N LYS A 139 18.26 27.55 -7.02
CA LYS A 139 19.40 27.91 -6.16
C LYS A 139 19.85 26.74 -5.28
N GLY A 140 21.05 26.25 -5.54
CA GLY A 140 21.69 25.16 -4.80
C GLY A 140 21.18 23.77 -5.17
N ILE A 141 20.41 23.62 -6.25
CA ILE A 141 20.04 22.32 -6.81
C ILE A 141 21.17 21.86 -7.74
N GLU A 142 21.77 20.70 -7.46
CA GLU A 142 22.82 20.09 -8.28
C GLU A 142 22.24 19.17 -9.36
N LYS A 143 21.14 18.47 -9.04
CA LYS A 143 20.44 17.56 -9.94
C LYS A 143 18.95 17.59 -9.64
N ILE A 144 18.13 17.48 -10.67
CA ILE A 144 16.67 17.36 -10.56
C ILE A 144 16.17 16.41 -11.64
N ASN A 145 15.44 15.38 -11.23
CA ASN A 145 14.94 14.33 -12.11
C ASN A 145 13.74 13.61 -11.49
N PHE A 146 12.98 12.90 -12.31
CA PHE A 146 12.04 11.87 -11.86
C PHE A 146 12.79 10.63 -11.34
N PRO A 147 12.11 9.68 -10.69
CA PRO A 147 12.76 8.53 -10.06
C PRO A 147 13.56 7.66 -11.05
N ASN A 148 13.18 7.66 -12.33
CA ASN A 148 13.90 6.98 -13.42
C ASN A 148 15.16 7.73 -13.93
N ASN A 149 15.63 8.75 -13.21
CA ASN A 149 16.75 9.63 -13.58
C ASN A 149 16.56 10.49 -14.84
N GLN A 150 15.34 10.57 -15.39
CA GLN A 150 15.03 11.42 -16.54
C GLN A 150 14.29 12.70 -16.12
N ARG A 151 14.24 13.68 -17.02
CA ARG A 151 13.44 14.93 -16.84
C ARG A 151 12.08 14.86 -17.53
N LYS A 152 11.75 13.73 -18.15
CA LYS A 152 10.48 13.42 -18.77
C LYS A 152 10.11 12.00 -18.38
N ILE A 153 8.85 11.77 -18.04
CA ILE A 153 8.29 10.44 -17.83
C ILE A 153 6.93 10.36 -18.49
N GLU A 154 6.58 9.15 -18.91
CA GLU A 154 5.30 8.81 -19.51
C GLU A 154 4.75 7.60 -18.75
N PHE A 155 3.49 7.67 -18.39
CA PHE A 155 2.80 6.59 -17.69
C PHE A 155 1.30 6.70 -17.92
N ASP A 156 0.59 5.59 -17.77
CA ASP A 156 -0.86 5.55 -17.78
C ASP A 156 -1.43 5.65 -16.34
N GLU A 157 -2.74 5.86 -16.21
CA GLU A 157 -3.37 5.92 -14.88
C GLU A 157 -3.20 4.61 -14.08
N ASN A 158 -3.08 3.48 -14.77
CA ASN A 158 -2.84 2.17 -14.15
C ASN A 158 -1.49 2.09 -13.44
N THR A 159 -0.50 2.88 -13.89
CA THR A 159 0.82 2.94 -13.27
C THR A 159 0.78 3.43 -11.82
N PHE A 160 -0.25 4.18 -11.42
CA PHE A 160 -0.38 4.70 -10.05
C PHE A 160 -0.78 3.67 -8.99
N ILE A 161 -1.09 2.44 -9.41
CA ILE A 161 -1.58 1.38 -8.53
C ILE A 161 -0.68 0.15 -8.68
N PHE A 162 0.33 0.01 -7.81
CA PHE A 162 1.05 -1.25 -7.67
C PHE A 162 0.47 -2.03 -6.49
N ASN A 163 -0.27 -3.12 -6.73
CA ASN A 163 -0.89 -3.94 -5.68
C ASN A 163 -1.63 -3.10 -4.62
N HIS A 164 -2.54 -2.24 -5.08
CA HIS A 164 -3.28 -1.30 -4.23
C HIS A 164 -2.41 -0.32 -3.40
N THR A 165 -1.11 -0.23 -3.70
CA THR A 165 -0.18 0.71 -3.06
C THR A 165 -0.08 1.97 -3.90
N LYS A 166 -0.21 3.12 -3.24
CA LYS A 166 0.03 4.41 -3.86
C LYS A 166 1.51 4.53 -4.22
N VAL A 167 1.80 4.63 -5.51
CA VAL A 167 3.15 4.90 -6.02
C VAL A 167 3.35 6.39 -6.31
N PHE A 168 4.61 6.79 -6.51
CA PHE A 168 4.98 8.20 -6.68
C PHE A 168 5.78 8.43 -7.99
N PRO A 169 5.25 8.04 -9.17
CA PRO A 169 6.01 8.13 -10.41
C PRO A 169 6.37 9.59 -10.75
N ASN A 170 5.49 10.54 -10.43
CA ASN A 170 5.67 11.97 -10.66
C ASN A 170 6.34 12.74 -9.50
N ALA A 171 6.84 12.04 -8.47
CA ALA A 171 7.67 12.71 -7.47
C ALA A 171 8.99 13.18 -8.11
N ILE A 172 9.46 14.35 -7.70
CA ILE A 172 10.74 14.89 -8.16
C ILE A 172 11.81 14.60 -7.12
N ILE A 173 12.92 14.03 -7.59
CA ILE A 173 14.12 13.79 -6.81
C ILE A 173 15.12 14.92 -7.07
N ILE A 174 15.53 15.60 -5.99
CA ILE A 174 16.43 16.75 -6.02
C ILE A 174 17.73 16.38 -5.30
N LYS A 175 18.89 16.62 -5.91
CA LYS A 175 20.17 16.56 -5.21
C LYS A 175 20.59 17.95 -4.76
N LYS A 176 20.93 18.10 -3.48
CA LYS A 176 21.43 19.35 -2.89
C LYS A 176 22.49 19.04 -1.84
N GLY A 177 23.77 19.20 -2.19
CA GLY A 177 24.89 18.79 -1.35
C GLY A 177 24.85 17.30 -1.06
N LYS A 178 24.97 16.95 0.22
CA LYS A 178 24.92 15.56 0.71
C LYS A 178 23.51 14.99 0.89
N LYS A 179 22.47 15.77 0.60
CA LYS A 179 21.07 15.38 0.82
C LYS A 179 20.34 15.22 -0.51
N GLN A 180 19.32 14.38 -0.48
CA GLN A 180 18.35 14.21 -1.57
C GLN A 180 16.96 14.65 -1.09
N GLY A 181 16.28 15.46 -1.89
CA GLY A 181 14.92 15.94 -1.64
C GLY A 181 13.90 15.16 -2.45
N VAL A 182 12.74 14.90 -1.85
CA VAL A 182 11.53 14.46 -2.55
C VAL A 182 10.56 15.63 -2.55
N LEU A 183 10.23 16.14 -3.75
CA LEU A 183 9.16 17.11 -3.95
C LEU A 183 7.94 16.39 -4.53
N TYR A 184 6.82 16.44 -3.82
CA TYR A 184 5.55 15.86 -4.23
C TYR A 184 4.39 16.63 -3.62
N GLY A 185 3.44 17.07 -4.45
CA GLY A 185 2.24 17.80 -3.98
C GLY A 185 2.55 19.08 -3.20
N ASN A 186 3.56 19.86 -3.64
CA ASN A 186 4.11 21.04 -2.96
C ASN A 186 4.82 20.77 -1.62
N ASP A 187 4.99 19.51 -1.20
CA ASP A 187 5.77 19.16 -0.01
C ASP A 187 7.18 18.73 -0.42
N LEU A 188 8.19 19.41 0.15
CA LEU A 188 9.60 19.13 -0.08
C LEU A 188 10.25 18.64 1.21
N LYS A 189 10.64 17.37 1.22
CA LYS A 189 11.34 16.74 2.36
C LYS A 189 12.72 16.27 1.94
N TYR A 190 13.70 16.45 2.82
CA TYR A 190 15.10 16.07 2.58
C TYR A 190 15.51 14.84 3.39
N PHE A 191 16.29 13.98 2.74
CA PHE A 191 16.79 12.70 3.22
C PHE A 191 18.30 12.60 2.96
N ASP A 192 18.99 11.68 3.63
CA ASP A 192 20.37 11.34 3.28
C ASP A 192 20.44 10.64 1.93
N GLU A 193 19.43 9.82 1.64
CA GLU A 193 19.33 9.04 0.41
C GLU A 193 17.87 8.75 0.09
N VAL A 194 17.58 8.70 -1.21
CA VAL A 194 16.30 8.33 -1.81
C VAL A 194 16.58 7.34 -2.93
N THR A 195 16.02 6.15 -2.81
CA THR A 195 16.10 5.07 -3.80
C THR A 195 14.70 4.78 -4.32
N TYR A 196 14.59 4.56 -5.63
CA TYR A 196 13.33 4.17 -6.27
C TYR A 196 13.34 2.67 -6.54
N ASP A 197 12.32 1.99 -6.05
CA ASP A 197 12.12 0.56 -6.23
C ASP A 197 10.64 0.28 -6.46
N SER A 198 10.32 -0.32 -7.62
CA SER A 198 8.99 -0.83 -7.93
C SER A 198 7.84 0.17 -7.72
N GLY A 199 8.06 1.45 -8.08
CA GLY A 199 7.06 2.52 -7.89
C GLY A 199 7.16 3.29 -6.57
N LEU A 200 7.93 2.77 -5.62
CA LEU A 200 8.03 3.29 -4.27
C LEU A 200 9.37 3.99 -4.05
N LEU A 201 9.35 4.96 -3.13
CA LEU A 201 10.53 5.71 -2.74
C LEU A 201 10.97 5.24 -1.36
N LYS A 202 12.06 4.48 -1.31
CA LYS A 202 12.75 4.13 -0.07
C LYS A 202 13.67 5.28 0.31
N VAL A 203 13.55 5.74 1.55
CA VAL A 203 14.28 6.91 2.07
C VAL A 203 15.13 6.54 3.26
N ARG A 204 16.24 7.27 3.46
CA ARG A 204 17.17 7.05 4.56
C ARG A 204 17.50 8.33 5.32
N ILE A 205 17.54 8.25 6.64
CA ILE A 205 18.03 9.31 7.55
C ILE A 205 18.84 8.64 8.65
N ASN A 206 20.06 9.09 8.92
CA ASN A 206 20.91 8.59 10.01
C ASN A 206 21.06 7.06 10.06
N ASN A 207 21.15 6.42 8.89
CA ASN A 207 21.21 4.95 8.71
C ASN A 207 19.94 4.18 9.08
N GLU A 208 18.82 4.87 9.28
CA GLU A 208 17.50 4.27 9.38
C GLU A 208 16.73 4.47 8.08
N TYR A 209 15.84 3.52 7.78
CA TYR A 209 15.11 3.43 6.53
C TYR A 209 13.60 3.61 6.77
N GLY A 210 12.92 4.09 5.74
CA GLY A 210 11.47 4.13 5.63
C GLY A 210 11.01 4.16 4.18
N TYR A 211 9.71 4.04 3.95
CA TYR A 211 9.09 4.29 2.65
C TYR A 211 8.36 5.63 2.69
N TYR A 212 8.73 6.54 1.78
CA TYR A 212 8.10 7.86 1.70
C TYR A 212 6.59 7.73 1.53
N GLY A 213 5.83 8.41 2.39
CA GLY A 213 4.37 8.40 2.36
C GLY A 213 3.71 7.12 2.90
N ILE A 214 4.49 6.12 3.34
CA ILE A 214 3.97 4.87 3.91
C ILE A 214 4.43 4.70 5.37
N THR A 215 5.73 4.88 5.65
CA THR A 215 6.29 4.67 6.99
C THR A 215 7.15 5.85 7.44
N GLU A 216 7.31 5.97 8.75
CA GLU A 216 8.40 6.76 9.34
C GLU A 216 9.77 6.15 8.98
N VAL A 217 10.82 6.98 9.10
CA VAL A 217 12.21 6.56 8.92
C VAL A 217 12.74 6.09 10.28
N LYS A 218 12.65 4.80 10.55
CA LYS A 218 12.98 4.21 11.87
C LYS A 218 13.49 2.77 11.82
N TYR A 219 13.51 2.14 10.64
CA TYR A 219 13.92 0.75 10.52
C TYR A 219 15.43 0.66 10.33
N LYS A 220 16.07 -0.27 11.03
CA LYS A 220 17.49 -0.57 10.83
C LYS A 220 17.73 -1.26 9.49
N GLU A 221 16.83 -2.19 9.13
CA GLU A 221 16.82 -2.87 7.84
C GLU A 221 15.38 -2.85 7.32
N LEU A 222 15.21 -2.57 6.03
CA LEU A 222 13.91 -2.53 5.35
C LEU A 222 14.09 -3.14 3.96
N GLU A 223 13.46 -4.27 3.72
CA GLU A 223 13.50 -4.97 2.43
C GLU A 223 12.51 -4.33 1.45
N GLU A 224 12.71 -4.63 0.16
CA GLU A 224 11.82 -4.25 -0.94
C GLU A 224 10.42 -4.84 -0.74
N PHE A 225 9.40 -4.15 -1.27
CA PHE A 225 8.04 -4.69 -1.24
C PHE A 225 7.95 -5.92 -2.15
N THR A 226 7.59 -7.05 -1.57
CA THR A 226 7.14 -8.21 -2.33
C THR A 226 5.62 -8.21 -2.31
N PHE A 227 5.03 -7.70 -3.39
CA PHE A 227 3.60 -7.40 -3.48
C PHE A 227 3.15 -6.44 -2.35
N GLY A 228 2.25 -6.86 -1.47
CA GLY A 228 1.69 -6.01 -0.41
C GLY A 228 2.52 -5.93 0.87
N LEU A 229 3.67 -6.61 0.96
CA LEU A 229 4.47 -6.69 2.20
C LEU A 229 5.95 -6.38 1.95
N ALA A 230 6.52 -5.53 2.80
CA ALA A 230 7.96 -5.34 2.96
C ALA A 230 8.40 -5.84 4.33
N LYS A 231 9.50 -6.60 4.40
CA LYS A 231 10.05 -7.08 5.66
C LYS A 231 10.94 -6.02 6.29
N PHE A 232 10.88 -5.88 7.62
CA PHE A 232 11.72 -4.92 8.33
C PHE A 232 12.39 -5.54 9.56
N LYS A 233 13.43 -4.84 10.02
CA LYS A 233 14.04 -5.03 11.33
C LYS A 233 14.26 -3.68 12.01
N THR A 234 13.84 -3.57 13.26
CA THR A 234 14.02 -2.37 14.09
C THR A 234 15.38 -2.37 14.78
N THR A 235 15.75 -1.23 15.38
CA THR A 235 17.02 -1.06 16.09
C THR A 235 17.16 -1.97 17.32
N ASP A 236 16.05 -2.35 17.95
CA ASP A 236 15.96 -3.33 19.03
C ASP A 236 15.89 -4.80 18.55
N ASN A 237 16.19 -5.05 17.27
CA ASN A 237 16.20 -6.36 16.62
C ASN A 237 14.85 -7.09 16.54
N ARG A 238 13.72 -6.42 16.76
CA ARG A 238 12.42 -7.00 16.37
C ARG A 238 12.32 -7.08 14.85
N ILE A 239 11.67 -8.12 14.36
CA ILE A 239 11.48 -8.40 12.94
C ILE A 239 9.98 -8.48 12.65
N GLY A 240 9.57 -7.94 11.52
CA GLY A 240 8.18 -7.92 11.12
C GLY A 240 7.99 -7.64 9.65
N TYR A 241 6.75 -7.41 9.29
CA TYR A 241 6.37 -6.92 7.97
C TYR A 241 5.61 -5.61 8.11
N VAL A 242 5.75 -4.73 7.13
CA VAL A 242 4.90 -3.56 6.96
C VAL A 242 4.11 -3.71 5.67
N ASP A 243 2.83 -3.36 5.69
CA ASP A 243 2.00 -3.34 4.48
C ASP A 243 2.03 -1.99 3.77
N SER A 244 1.41 -1.95 2.59
CA SER A 244 1.27 -0.77 1.74
C SER A 244 0.53 0.41 2.38
N ASN A 245 -0.21 0.17 3.47
CA ASN A 245 -0.90 1.19 4.26
C ASN A 245 -0.10 1.63 5.49
N GLY A 246 1.11 1.10 5.68
CA GLY A 246 1.97 1.40 6.81
C GLY A 246 1.65 0.62 8.09
N ASN A 247 0.79 -0.40 8.05
CA ASN A 247 0.53 -1.22 9.24
C ASN A 247 1.69 -2.18 9.48
N GLU A 248 2.16 -2.23 10.72
CA GLU A 248 3.27 -3.08 11.15
C GLU A 248 2.77 -4.38 11.80
N TYR A 249 3.35 -5.50 11.39
CA TYR A 249 3.08 -6.83 11.90
C TYR A 249 4.36 -7.42 12.50
N TYR A 250 4.45 -7.47 13.82
CA TYR A 250 5.60 -8.04 14.55
C TYR A 250 5.45 -9.56 14.77
N LYS A 251 6.59 -10.26 14.71
CA LYS A 251 6.67 -11.71 14.97
C LYS A 251 6.48 -12.03 16.44
#